data_AF-M1N1N1-F1
#
_entry.id   AF-M1N1N1-F1
#
_cell.length_a   1.000
_cell.length_b   1.000
_cell.length_c   1.000
_cell.angle_alpha   90.00
_cell.angle_beta   90.00
_cell.angle_gamma   90.00
#
_symmetry.space_group_name_H-M   'P 1'
#
loop_
_entity.id
_entity.type
_entity.pdbx_description
1 polymer ?
#
loop_
_entity_poly.entity_id
_entity_poly.type
_entity_poly.pdbx_seq_one_letter_code
_entity_poly.pdbx_strand_id
1 'polypeptide(L)' 'MPNEYLTQIILAIRETKYDIIMVFKNRLTNEESKFISDVAMEYSKTVLFASMQTMLFNNNKNVLIMKD' A
#
# COMPACT_ATOMS: atom_id res chain seq x y z
N MET A 1 13.13 -7.89 -14.98
CA MET A 1 13.39 -8.34 -13.59
C MET A 1 12.08 -8.20 -12.83
N PRO A 2 11.70 -9.17 -11.99
CA PRO A 2 10.53 -9.00 -11.13
C PRO A 2 10.71 -7.74 -10.28
N ASN A 3 9.67 -6.92 -10.17
CA ASN A 3 9.71 -5.68 -9.41
C ASN A 3 9.96 -6.03 -7.93
N GLU A 4 11.18 -5.82 -7.44
CA GLU A 4 11.58 -6.17 -6.07
C GLU A 4 10.69 -5.48 -5.03
N TYR A 5 10.22 -4.26 -5.33
CA TYR A 5 9.31 -3.52 -4.48
C TYR A 5 7.95 -4.22 -4.34
N LEU A 6 7.40 -4.73 -5.45
CA LEU A 6 6.17 -5.53 -5.43
C LEU A 6 6.33 -6.76 -4.54
N THR A 7 7.42 -7.51 -4.71
CA THR A 7 7.70 -8.72 -3.91
C THR A 7 7.74 -8.40 -2.41
N GLN A 8 8.40 -7.31 -2.01
CA GLN A 8 8.47 -6.88 -0.61
C GLN A 8 7.08 -6.53 -0.04
N ILE A 9 6.21 -5.90 -0.84
CA ILE A 9 4.82 -5.59 -0.41
C ILE A 9 4.02 -6.89 -0.20
N ILE A 10 4.13 -7.85 -1.11
CA ILE A 10 3.45 -9.14 -0.97
C ILE A 10 3.93 -9.89 0.28
N LEU A 11 5.24 -9.91 0.56
CA LEU A 11 5.77 -10.48 1.80
C LEU A 11 5.23 -9.76 3.03
N ALA A 12 5.17 -8.42 3.01
CA ALA A 12 4.60 -7.65 4.10
C ALA A 12 3.11 -7.96 4.34
N ILE A 13 2.32 -8.16 3.28
CA ILE A 13 0.93 -8.60 3.39
C ILE A 13 0.84 -9.98 4.04
N ARG A 14 1.71 -10.92 3.67
CA ARG A 14 1.63 -12.31 4.15
C ARG A 14 2.12 -12.49 5.58
N GLU A 15 3.19 -11.79 5.96
CA GLU A 15 3.97 -12.14 7.15
C GLU A 15 3.75 -11.19 8.33
N THR A 16 3.33 -9.94 8.07
CA THR A 16 3.16 -8.98 9.16
C THR A 16 1.91 -9.29 9.98
N LYS A 17 1.90 -8.86 11.23
CA LYS A 17 0.71 -8.91 12.10
C LYS A 17 -0.19 -7.69 11.99
N TYR A 18 0.14 -6.74 11.11
CA TYR A 18 -0.60 -5.49 10.97
C TYR A 18 -1.69 -5.65 9.92
N ASP A 19 -2.89 -5.18 10.25
CA ASP A 19 -4.06 -5.26 9.37
C ASP A 19 -4.06 -4.18 8.29
N ILE A 20 -3.29 -3.10 8.50
CA ILE A 20 -3.21 -1.96 7.59
C ILE A 20 -1.76 -1.79 7.13
N ILE A 21 -1.56 -1.77 5.82
CA ILE A 21 -0.25 -1.62 5.19
C ILE A 21 -0.28 -0.41 4.25
N MET A 22 0.67 0.50 4.41
CA MET A 22 0.80 1.68 3.56
C MET A 22 1.90 1.49 2.51
N VAL A 23 1.60 1.84 1.26
CA VAL A 23 2.43 1.57 0.08
C VAL A 23 2.59 2.84 -0.76
N PHE A 24 3.80 3.08 -1.27
CA PHE A 24 4.07 4.20 -2.16
C PHE A 24 3.60 3.89 -3.59
N LYS A 25 2.53 4.57 -4.04
CA LYS A 25 1.96 4.36 -5.38
C LYS A 25 2.92 4.68 -6.52
N ASN A 26 3.82 5.66 -6.33
CA ASN A 26 4.69 6.18 -7.39
C ASN A 26 5.66 5.13 -7.99
N ARG A 27 5.82 3.97 -7.34
CA ARG A 27 6.70 2.87 -7.77
C ARG A 27 5.95 1.68 -8.36
N LEU A 28 4.64 1.82 -8.55
CA LEU A 28 3.76 0.74 -9.00
C LEU A 28 2.97 1.19 -10.22
N THR A 29 2.78 0.26 -11.15
CA THR A 29 1.76 0.41 -12.19
C THR A 29 0.36 0.22 -11.60
N ASN A 30 -0.67 0.58 -12.37
CA ASN A 30 -2.04 0.32 -11.96
C ASN A 30 -2.35 -1.18 -11.83
N GLU A 31 -1.75 -2.02 -12.69
CA GLU A 31 -1.90 -3.47 -12.63
C GLU A 31 -1.26 -4.06 -11.37
N GLU A 32 -0.05 -3.62 -11.03
CA GLU A 32 0.62 -4.04 -9.80
C GLU A 32 -0.15 -3.57 -8.56
N SER A 33 -0.69 -2.35 -8.57
CA SER A 33 -1.52 -1.84 -7.48
C SER A 33 -2.78 -2.69 -7.29
N LYS A 34 -3.43 -3.08 -8.40
CA LYS A 34 -4.60 -3.97 -8.37
C LYS A 34 -4.24 -5.34 -7.81
N PHE A 35 -3.14 -5.93 -8.30
CA PHE A 35 -2.67 -7.23 -7.82
C PHE A 35 -2.36 -7.19 -6.31
N ILE A 36 -1.74 -6.12 -5.81
CA ILE A 36 -1.50 -5.93 -4.38
C ILE A 36 -2.83 -5.90 -3.60
N SER A 37 -3.84 -5.17 -4.09
CA SER A 37 -5.17 -5.13 -3.45
C SER A 37 -5.84 -6.50 -3.42
N ASP A 38 -5.75 -7.26 -4.51
CA ASP A 38 -6.31 -8.62 -4.59
C ASP A 38 -5.65 -9.54 -3.55
N VAL A 39 -4.31 -9.52 -3.45
CA VAL A 39 -3.58 -10.29 -2.43
C VAL A 39 -3.89 -9.80 -1.01
N ALA A 40 -4.00 -8.49 -0.78
CA ALA A 40 -4.37 -7.97 0.53
C ALA A 40 -5.74 -8.46 0.99
N MET A 41 -6.71 -8.52 0.08
CA MET A 41 -8.04 -9.03 0.33
C MET A 41 -8.02 -10.52 0.72
N GLU A 42 -7.23 -11.36 0.06
CA GLU A 42 -7.07 -12.78 0.41
C GLU A 42 -6.57 -12.97 1.85
N TYR A 43 -5.73 -12.06 2.34
CA TYR A 43 -5.18 -12.08 3.69
C TYR A 43 -5.97 -11.22 4.69
N SER A 44 -7.15 -10.71 4.30
CA SER A 44 -8.00 -9.85 5.13
C SER A 44 -7.28 -8.59 5.64
N LYS A 45 -6.43 -8.00 4.80
CA LYS A 45 -5.67 -6.78 5.08
C LYS A 45 -6.14 -5.61 4.23
N THR A 46 -5.94 -4.41 4.76
CA THR A 46 -6.20 -3.15 4.07
C THR A 46 -4.88 -2.58 3.55
N VAL A 47 -4.79 -2.29 2.25
CA VAL A 47 -3.63 -1.61 1.65
C VAL A 47 -3.98 -0.21 1.22
N LEU A 48 -3.12 0.73 1.62
CA LEU A 48 -3.30 2.16 1.40
C LEU A 48 -2.23 2.67 0.46
N PHE A 49 -2.64 3.13 -0.71
CA PHE A 49 -1.72 3.71 -1.68
C PHE A 49 -1.62 5.21 -1.46
N ALA A 50 -0.43 5.70 -1.12
CA ALA A 50 -0.17 7.13 -1.05
C ALA A 50 1.01 7.53 -1.93
N SER A 51 1.00 8.78 -2.39
CA SER A 51 2.17 9.36 -3.06
C SER A 51 3.22 9.79 -2.03
N MET A 52 4.49 9.87 -2.43
CA MET A 52 5.54 10.36 -1.54
C MET A 52 5.29 11.80 -1.09
N GLN A 53 4.68 12.62 -1.95
CA GLN A 53 4.26 13.97 -1.59
C GLN A 53 3.15 13.97 -0.52
N THR A 54 2.19 13.05 -0.65
CA THR A 54 1.10 12.87 0.33
C THR A 54 1.64 12.42 1.70
N MET A 55 2.67 11.57 1.72
CA MET A 55 3.27 11.10 2.99
C MET A 55 4.18 12.15 3.63
N LEU A 56 5.00 12.86 2.85
CA LEU A 56 5.99 13.82 3.37
C LEU A 56 5.39 15.20 3.67
N PHE A 57 4.42 15.64 2.88
CA PHE A 57 3.83 16.98 2.96
C PHE A 57 2.35 16.92 3.35
N ASN A 58 1.98 16.00 4.24
CA ASN A 58 0.67 16.08 4.90
C ASN A 58 0.64 17.32 5.81
N ASN A 59 0.48 18.49 5.21
CA ASN A 59 0.41 19.79 5.86
C ASN A 59 -0.98 20.04 6.48
N ASN A 60 -1.89 19.07 6.38
CA ASN A 60 -3.14 19.09 7.10
C ASN A 60 -2.89 18.58 8.53
N LYS A 61 -3.15 19.44 9.53
CA LYS A 61 -3.29 19.01 10.94
C LYS A 61 -4.47 18.04 11.17
N ASN A 62 -5.20 17.71 10.11
CA ASN A 62 -6.30 16.76 10.13
C ASN A 62 -5.75 15.37 9.79
N VAL A 63 -6.14 14.40 10.62
CA VAL A 63 -5.91 12.97 10.45
C VAL A 63 -6.14 12.56 8.98
N LEU A 64 -5.27 11.69 8.46
CA LEU A 64 -5.45 11.06 7.15
C LEU A 64 -6.78 10.28 7.15
N ILE A 65 -7.82 10.87 6.59
CA ILE A 65 -9.11 10.20 6.40
C ILE A 65 -9.05 9.48 5.07
N MET A 66 -9.13 8.16 5.13
CA MET A 66 -9.31 7.31 3.96
C MET A 66 -10.77 6.93 3.92
N LYS A 67 -11.35 6.95 2.73
CA LYS A 67 -12.75 6.62 2.51
C LYS A 67 -12.80 5.27 1.80
N ASP A 68 -13.58 4.35 2.34
CA ASP A 68 -13.89 3.04 1.75
C ASP A 68 -14.44 3.17 0.33
#